data_AF-A0AAN8C602-F1
#
_entry.id   AF-A0AAN8C602-F1
#
_cell.length_a   1.000
_cell.length_b   1.000
_cell.length_c   1.000
_cell.angle_alpha   90.00
_cell.angle_beta   90.00
_cell.angle_gamma   90.00
#
_symmetry.space_group_name_H-M   'P 1'
#
loop_
_entity.id
_entity.type
_entity.pdbx_description
1 polymer ?
#
loop_
_entity_poly.entity_id
_entity_poly.type
_entity_poly.pdbx_seq_one_letter_code
_entity_poly.pdbx_strand_id
1 'polypeptide(L)'
;MDKDIQNLQTKLQTTEERMKQWVKEVEEWAASSPKSTNCQDQQGLQRVMEGLALKIKQRKIELYRTIDNNKDRKPKRDIIAKNKQKLEEAIAVYNNLVPDTEAVDTADAVLSQDFPIWPWDSASTKRMGFSSEMKNHCRYLTGSSRAVQREIQQIEKDLCKQSCPFAMSLEAYEGLKDLLKKRLQEMEKQKEEAFSTYRNVLKDPTALQEEDNEGEEEVWDAEICLTLDDTDSSDDEKQD
;
A
#
# COMPACT_ATOMS: atom_id res chain seq x y z
N MET A 1 -46.63 26.14 -10.30
CA MET A 1 -45.72 26.27 -9.15
C MET A 1 -46.51 26.31 -7.84
N ASP A 2 -47.69 26.92 -7.78
CA ASP A 2 -48.49 27.05 -6.54
C ASP A 2 -49.10 25.74 -5.99
N LYS A 3 -49.42 24.76 -6.85
CA LYS A 3 -50.08 23.50 -6.43
C LYS A 3 -49.16 22.58 -5.62
N ASP A 4 -47.87 22.58 -5.92
CA ASP A 4 -46.87 21.76 -5.23
C ASP A 4 -46.48 22.37 -3.87
N ILE A 5 -46.47 23.70 -3.80
CA ILE A 5 -46.25 24.48 -2.58
C ILE A 5 -47.39 24.23 -1.57
N GLN A 6 -48.65 24.28 -2.02
CA GLN A 6 -49.79 23.98 -1.16
C GLN A 6 -49.78 22.53 -0.63
N ASN A 7 -49.35 21.57 -1.44
CA ASN A 7 -49.27 20.17 -1.05
C ASN A 7 -48.18 19.91 0.00
N LEU A 8 -47.03 20.60 -0.11
CA LEU A 8 -45.98 20.60 0.91
C LEU A 8 -46.42 21.27 2.22
N GLN A 9 -47.19 22.35 2.12
CA GLN A 9 -47.81 23.04 3.26
C GLN A 9 -48.69 22.12 4.10
N THR A 10 -49.58 21.36 3.46
CA THR A 10 -50.49 20.44 4.16
C THR A 10 -49.73 19.27 4.79
N LYS A 11 -48.66 18.79 4.15
CA LYS A 11 -47.84 17.69 4.67
C LYS A 11 -46.97 18.07 5.86
N LEU A 12 -46.49 19.33 5.91
CA LEU A 12 -45.56 19.80 6.95
C LEU A 12 -46.24 20.57 8.08
N GLN A 13 -47.56 20.79 8.01
CA GLN A 13 -48.34 21.59 9.00
C GLN A 13 -47.72 22.96 9.30
N THR A 14 -47.09 23.57 8.28
CA THR A 14 -46.40 24.86 8.39
C THR A 14 -47.25 26.00 7.85
N THR A 15 -47.25 27.15 8.53
CA THR A 15 -47.96 28.37 8.10
C THR A 15 -47.39 28.93 6.80
N GLU A 16 -48.24 29.55 5.98
CA GLU A 16 -47.87 30.17 4.71
C GLU A 16 -46.80 31.25 4.88
N GLU A 17 -46.86 32.04 5.97
CA GLU A 17 -45.84 33.04 6.25
C GLU A 17 -44.47 32.42 6.50
N ARG A 18 -44.41 31.26 7.18
CA ARG A 18 -43.14 30.58 7.48
C ARG A 18 -42.49 30.05 6.21
N MET A 19 -43.28 29.54 5.27
CA MET A 19 -42.78 29.06 3.99
C MET A 19 -42.31 30.22 3.10
N LYS A 20 -43.06 31.33 3.05
CA LYS A 20 -42.64 32.56 2.36
C LYS A 20 -41.35 33.14 2.93
N GLN A 21 -41.21 33.11 4.26
CA GLN A 21 -39.99 33.53 4.95
C GLN A 21 -38.80 32.63 4.57
N TRP A 22 -38.98 31.31 4.52
CA TRP A 22 -37.94 30.38 4.06
C TRP A 22 -37.54 30.61 2.60
N VAL A 23 -38.51 30.80 1.71
CA VAL A 23 -38.22 31.11 0.30
C VAL A 23 -37.42 32.40 0.19
N LYS A 24 -37.79 33.44 0.94
CA LYS A 24 -37.08 34.71 0.97
C LYS A 24 -35.66 34.56 1.55
N GLU A 25 -35.49 33.80 2.62
CA GLU A 25 -34.16 33.50 3.19
C GLU A 25 -33.28 32.73 2.20
N VAL A 26 -33.86 31.79 1.45
CA VAL A 26 -33.14 31.03 0.41
C VAL A 26 -32.79 31.92 -0.80
N GLU A 27 -33.68 32.81 -1.21
CA GLU A 27 -33.42 33.80 -2.27
C GLU A 27 -32.35 34.80 -1.86
N GLU A 28 -32.40 35.32 -0.63
CA GLU A 28 -31.38 36.20 -0.07
C GLU A 28 -30.03 35.46 0.06
N TRP A 29 -30.05 34.20 0.50
CA TRP A 29 -28.85 33.37 0.57
C TRP A 29 -28.25 33.12 -0.82
N ALA A 30 -29.08 32.80 -1.82
CA ALA A 30 -28.64 32.64 -3.21
C ALA A 30 -28.12 33.95 -3.81
N ALA A 31 -28.72 35.10 -3.46
CA ALA A 31 -28.28 36.42 -3.90
C ALA A 31 -26.97 36.86 -3.21
N SER A 32 -26.74 36.43 -1.97
CA SER A 32 -25.51 36.67 -1.21
C SER A 32 -24.33 35.80 -1.66
N SER A 33 -24.60 34.72 -2.40
CA SER A 33 -23.57 33.87 -2.96
C SER A 33 -22.80 34.64 -4.05
N PRO A 34 -21.47 34.80 -3.94
CA PRO A 34 -20.72 35.63 -4.87
C PRO A 34 -20.82 35.07 -6.29
N LYS A 35 -21.49 35.80 -7.18
CA LYS A 35 -21.68 35.46 -8.61
C LYS A 35 -20.38 35.50 -9.43
N SER A 36 -19.26 35.87 -8.81
CA SER A 36 -17.96 35.92 -9.48
C SER A 36 -17.47 34.50 -9.74
N THR A 37 -17.51 34.12 -11.02
CA THR A 37 -16.81 32.96 -11.60
C THR A 37 -15.32 33.23 -11.77
N ASN A 38 -14.82 34.39 -11.34
CA ASN A 38 -13.40 34.74 -11.45
C ASN A 38 -12.57 33.84 -10.52
N CYS A 39 -11.81 32.93 -11.12
CA CYS A 39 -10.93 32.00 -10.45
C CYS A 39 -9.60 32.62 -9.98
N GLN A 40 -9.43 33.94 -10.11
CA GLN A 40 -8.23 34.67 -9.74
C GLN A 40 -8.38 35.47 -8.43
N ASP A 41 -9.61 35.66 -7.94
CA ASP A 41 -9.86 36.36 -6.69
C ASP A 41 -9.66 35.40 -5.49
N GLN A 42 -9.30 35.94 -4.30
CA GLN A 42 -9.05 35.14 -3.08
C GLN A 42 -10.18 34.12 -2.80
N GLN A 43 -11.44 34.56 -2.82
CA GLN A 43 -12.60 33.68 -2.59
C GLN A 43 -12.83 32.69 -3.74
N GLY A 44 -12.46 33.05 -4.97
CA GLY A 44 -12.54 32.15 -6.13
C GLY A 44 -11.53 31.02 -6.04
N LEU A 45 -10.29 31.35 -5.65
CA LEU A 45 -9.22 30.38 -5.40
C LEU A 45 -9.55 29.45 -4.25
N GLN A 46 -10.12 29.94 -3.14
CA GLN A 46 -10.61 29.10 -2.04
C GLN A 46 -11.60 28.04 -2.53
N ARG A 47 -12.62 28.42 -3.31
CA ARG A 47 -13.59 27.46 -3.88
C ARG A 47 -12.93 26.43 -4.80
N VAL A 48 -11.97 26.86 -5.62
CA VAL A 48 -11.21 25.95 -6.49
C VAL A 48 -10.39 24.97 -5.67
N MET A 49 -9.72 25.45 -4.62
CA MET A 49 -8.93 24.63 -3.70
C MET A 49 -9.80 23.62 -2.95
N GLU A 50 -10.92 24.06 -2.38
CA GLU A 50 -11.91 23.19 -1.72
C GLU A 50 -12.46 22.14 -2.69
N GLY A 51 -12.86 22.55 -3.89
CA GLY A 51 -13.37 21.65 -4.92
C GLY A 51 -12.32 20.61 -5.36
N LEU A 52 -11.06 21.03 -5.52
CA LEU A 52 -9.96 20.12 -5.84
C LEU A 52 -9.67 19.15 -4.69
N ALA A 53 -9.65 19.63 -3.45
CA ALA A 53 -9.45 18.81 -2.26
C ALA A 53 -10.55 17.75 -2.13
N LEU A 54 -11.82 18.13 -2.25
CA LEU A 54 -12.96 17.21 -2.22
C LEU A 54 -12.89 16.18 -3.36
N LYS A 55 -12.54 16.61 -4.57
CA LYS A 55 -12.40 15.72 -5.72
C LYS A 55 -11.27 14.70 -5.55
N ILE A 56 -10.15 15.11 -4.95
CA ILE A 56 -9.04 14.21 -4.61
C ILE A 56 -9.50 13.21 -3.54
N LYS A 57 -10.17 13.69 -2.49
CA LYS A 57 -10.70 12.86 -1.40
C LYS A 57 -11.65 11.78 -1.91
N GLN A 58 -12.64 12.17 -2.72
CA GLN A 58 -13.60 11.24 -3.32
C GLN A 58 -12.88 10.18 -4.18
N ARG A 59 -11.92 10.60 -5.01
CA ARG A 59 -11.16 9.67 -5.85
C ARG A 59 -10.25 8.74 -5.07
N LYS A 60 -9.69 9.18 -3.93
CA LYS A 60 -8.93 8.31 -3.03
C LYS A 60 -9.83 7.21 -2.43
N ILE A 61 -11.08 7.52 -2.08
CA ILE A 61 -12.05 6.50 -1.65
C ILE A 61 -12.38 5.53 -2.79
N GLU A 62 -12.66 6.06 -3.98
CA GLU A 62 -12.96 5.25 -5.18
C GLU A 62 -11.79 4.41 -5.69
N LEU A 63 -10.55 4.72 -5.29
CA LEU A 63 -9.36 3.94 -5.62
C LEU A 63 -9.39 2.54 -4.97
N TYR A 64 -10.08 2.40 -3.84
CA TYR A 64 -10.09 1.16 -3.04
C TYR A 64 -11.49 0.59 -2.77
N ARG A 65 -12.55 1.27 -3.21
CA ARG A 65 -13.94 0.84 -3.03
C ARG A 65 -14.29 -0.46 -3.77
N THR A 66 -13.54 -0.80 -4.82
CA THR A 66 -13.74 -2.01 -5.62
C THR A 66 -12.48 -2.87 -5.63
N ILE A 67 -12.66 -4.19 -5.83
CA ILE A 67 -11.56 -5.13 -6.06
C ILE A 67 -11.01 -4.92 -7.49
N ASP A 68 -10.57 -3.70 -7.77
CA ASP A 68 -9.96 -3.33 -9.05
C ASP A 68 -8.60 -4.01 -9.17
N ASN A 69 -8.30 -4.52 -10.36
CA ASN A 69 -6.95 -4.99 -10.68
C ASN A 69 -5.95 -3.80 -10.65
N ASN A 70 -4.65 -4.09 -10.57
CA ASN A 70 -3.63 -3.03 -10.51
C ASN A 70 -3.57 -2.16 -11.78
N LYS A 71 -4.04 -2.67 -12.93
CA LYS A 71 -4.08 -1.92 -14.20
C LYS A 71 -5.11 -0.79 -14.14
N ASP A 72 -6.26 -1.02 -13.50
CA ASP A 72 -7.35 -0.04 -13.35
C ASP A 72 -7.06 0.99 -12.25
N ARG A 73 -6.23 0.62 -11.26
CA ARG A 73 -5.78 1.52 -10.19
C ARG A 73 -4.75 2.55 -10.67
N LYS A 74 -3.91 2.21 -11.65
CA LYS A 74 -2.90 3.12 -12.20
C LYS A 74 -3.50 4.43 -12.77
N PRO A 75 -4.46 4.42 -13.71
CA PRO A 75 -5.03 5.64 -14.26
C PRO A 75 -5.73 6.48 -13.18
N LYS A 76 -6.38 5.83 -12.19
CA LYS A 76 -6.97 6.52 -11.03
C LYS A 76 -5.91 7.28 -10.22
N ARG A 77 -4.76 6.66 -9.94
CA ARG A 77 -3.62 7.31 -9.27
C ARG A 77 -3.05 8.47 -10.08
N ASP A 78 -2.91 8.31 -11.39
CA ASP A 78 -2.40 9.37 -12.27
C ASP A 78 -3.34 10.58 -12.28
N ILE A 79 -4.66 10.35 -12.26
CA ILE A 79 -5.66 11.42 -12.14
C ILE A 79 -5.58 12.11 -10.77
N ILE A 80 -5.39 11.36 -9.69
CA ILE A 80 -5.21 11.91 -8.35
C ILE A 80 -3.97 12.81 -8.30
N ALA A 81 -2.83 12.34 -8.82
CA ALA A 81 -1.59 13.10 -8.88
C ALA A 81 -1.74 14.41 -9.66
N LYS A 82 -2.43 14.37 -10.82
CA LYS A 82 -2.72 15.58 -11.61
C LYS A 82 -3.59 16.60 -10.86
N ASN A 83 -4.60 16.16 -10.09
CA ASN A 83 -5.39 17.10 -9.31
C ASN A 83 -4.59 17.65 -8.12
N LYS A 84 -3.72 16.84 -7.51
CA LYS A 84 -2.83 17.28 -6.43
C LYS A 84 -1.90 18.38 -6.92
N GLN A 85 -1.29 18.21 -8.10
CA GLN A 85 -0.47 19.25 -8.72
C GLN A 85 -1.27 20.55 -8.92
N LYS A 86 -2.50 20.46 -9.45
CA LYS A 86 -3.37 21.65 -9.60
C LYS A 86 -3.72 22.32 -8.27
N LEU A 87 -3.87 21.54 -7.21
CA LEU A 87 -4.12 22.06 -5.86
C LEU A 87 -2.89 22.79 -5.32
N GLU A 88 -1.68 22.25 -5.53
CA GLU A 88 -0.42 22.90 -5.18
C GLU A 88 -0.23 24.22 -5.94
N GLU A 89 -0.50 24.23 -7.24
CA GLU A 89 -0.48 25.44 -8.07
C GLU A 89 -1.48 26.49 -7.55
N ALA A 90 -2.70 26.09 -7.21
CA ALA A 90 -3.72 26.98 -6.67
C ALA A 90 -3.34 27.53 -5.28
N ILE A 91 -2.78 26.71 -4.39
CA ILE A 91 -2.26 27.13 -3.08
C ILE A 91 -1.13 28.14 -3.26
N ALA A 92 -0.21 27.92 -4.20
CA ALA A 92 0.87 28.86 -4.47
C ALA A 92 0.34 30.22 -4.94
N VAL A 93 -0.65 30.24 -5.84
CA VAL A 93 -1.28 31.48 -6.29
C VAL A 93 -2.03 32.17 -5.14
N TYR A 94 -2.77 31.41 -4.32
CA TYR A 94 -3.49 31.94 -3.17
C TYR A 94 -2.55 32.55 -2.12
N ASN A 95 -1.48 31.86 -1.76
CA ASN A 95 -0.50 32.32 -0.78
C ASN A 95 0.26 33.56 -1.24
N ASN A 96 0.41 33.80 -2.55
CA ASN A 96 0.97 35.05 -3.07
C ASN A 96 0.03 36.26 -2.90
N LEU A 97 -1.27 36.04 -2.72
CA LEU A 97 -2.29 37.09 -2.61
C LEU A 97 -2.64 37.45 -1.16
N VAL A 98 -2.19 36.64 -0.21
CA VAL A 98 -2.62 36.67 1.19
C VAL A 98 -1.39 36.84 2.10
N PRO A 99 -1.47 37.60 3.21
CA PRO A 99 -0.37 37.71 4.16
C PRO A 99 0.02 36.36 4.77
N ASP A 100 1.28 36.20 5.18
CA ASP A 100 1.81 34.95 5.74
C ASP A 100 0.99 34.38 6.92
N THR A 101 0.23 35.21 7.63
CA THR A 101 -0.66 34.82 8.74
C THR A 101 -1.88 34.01 8.32
N GLU A 102 -2.31 34.13 7.06
CA GLU A 102 -3.48 33.45 6.49
C GLU A 102 -3.08 32.48 5.36
N ALA A 103 -1.78 32.21 5.21
CA ALA A 103 -1.24 31.30 4.22
C ALA A 103 -1.74 29.87 4.47
N VAL A 104 -2.08 29.18 3.39
CA VAL A 104 -2.52 27.79 3.42
C VAL A 104 -1.29 26.89 3.39
N ASP A 105 -1.28 25.90 4.28
CA ASP A 105 -0.24 24.86 4.34
C ASP A 105 -0.14 24.05 3.02
N THR A 106 0.88 23.19 2.93
CA THR A 106 1.10 22.31 1.78
C THR A 106 -0.13 21.45 1.46
N ALA A 107 -0.33 21.12 0.19
CA ALA A 107 -1.46 20.28 -0.25
C ALA A 107 -1.56 18.95 0.52
N ASP A 108 -0.43 18.36 0.92
CA ASP A 108 -0.44 17.15 1.75
C ASP A 108 -1.01 17.38 3.15
N ALA A 109 -0.72 18.51 3.79
CA ALA A 109 -1.27 18.86 5.10
C ALA A 109 -2.79 19.06 5.01
N VAL A 110 -3.25 19.83 4.00
CA VAL A 110 -4.68 20.06 3.73
C VAL A 110 -5.43 18.76 3.46
N LEU A 111 -4.83 17.82 2.73
CA LEU A 111 -5.44 16.53 2.43
C LEU A 111 -5.38 15.54 3.60
N SER A 112 -4.44 15.70 4.53
CA SER A 112 -4.23 14.79 5.68
C SER A 112 -5.10 15.12 6.89
N GLN A 113 -5.65 16.34 6.99
CA GLN A 113 -6.52 16.73 8.11
C GLN A 113 -7.77 15.85 8.24
N ASP A 114 -8.32 15.36 7.13
CA ASP A 114 -9.60 14.63 7.11
C ASP A 114 -9.47 13.14 6.76
N PHE A 115 -8.27 12.67 6.39
CA PHE A 115 -8.04 11.27 6.04
C PHE A 115 -6.74 10.76 6.65
N PRO A 116 -6.75 9.57 7.29
CA PRO A 116 -5.53 8.86 7.60
C PRO A 116 -4.71 8.70 6.32
N ILE A 117 -3.46 9.13 6.35
CA ILE A 117 -2.50 8.77 5.31
C ILE A 117 -2.49 7.24 5.26
N TRP A 118 -2.95 6.68 4.14
CA TRP A 118 -2.98 5.22 3.99
C TRP A 118 -1.56 4.68 4.14
N PRO A 119 -1.33 3.60 4.91
CA PRO A 119 0.01 3.10 5.19
C PRO A 119 0.86 2.92 3.92
N TRP A 120 0.27 2.41 2.84
CA TRP A 120 0.93 2.19 1.55
C TRP A 120 1.08 3.42 0.63
N ASP A 121 0.45 4.56 0.98
CA ASP A 121 0.55 5.83 0.24
C ASP A 121 1.71 6.69 0.76
N SER A 122 2.25 6.35 1.94
CA SER A 122 3.51 6.94 2.41
C SER A 122 4.69 6.46 1.54
N ALA A 123 5.52 7.39 1.09
CA ALA A 123 6.73 7.07 0.31
C ALA A 123 7.72 6.17 1.08
N SER A 124 7.57 6.08 2.40
CA SER A 124 8.27 5.15 3.29
C SER A 124 7.85 3.70 3.04
N THR A 125 6.57 3.39 2.90
CA THR A 125 6.11 1.98 2.85
C THR A 125 6.47 1.26 1.55
N LYS A 126 6.47 1.96 0.41
CA LYS A 126 6.93 1.36 -0.87
C LYS A 126 8.43 1.03 -0.86
N ARG A 127 9.25 1.85 -0.20
CA ARG A 127 10.69 1.59 -0.02
C ARG A 127 10.97 0.56 1.08
N MET A 128 10.16 0.56 2.15
CA MET A 128 10.30 -0.36 3.28
C MET A 128 9.95 -1.80 2.88
N GLY A 129 8.86 -2.02 2.13
CA GLY A 129 8.50 -3.35 1.64
C GLY A 129 9.53 -3.94 0.68
N PHE A 130 10.04 -3.13 -0.25
CA PHE A 130 11.08 -3.57 -1.19
C PHE A 130 12.41 -3.86 -0.46
N SER A 131 12.81 -3.01 0.47
CA SER A 131 14.02 -3.22 1.27
C SER A 131 13.91 -4.47 2.17
N SER A 132 12.74 -4.73 2.76
CA SER A 132 12.51 -5.92 3.58
C SER A 132 12.60 -7.21 2.76
N GLU A 133 12.01 -7.24 1.57
CA GLU A 133 12.08 -8.40 0.67
C GLU A 133 13.52 -8.66 0.21
N MET A 134 14.27 -7.60 -0.13
CA MET A 134 15.69 -7.69 -0.50
C MET A 134 16.53 -8.23 0.66
N LYS A 135 16.29 -7.75 1.89
CA LYS A 135 16.94 -8.26 3.11
C LYS A 135 16.63 -9.74 3.34
N ASN A 136 15.38 -10.15 3.18
CA ASN A 136 14.96 -11.54 3.33
C ASN A 136 15.64 -12.46 2.30
N HIS A 137 15.73 -12.03 1.04
CA HIS A 137 16.44 -12.79 0.02
C HIS A 137 17.93 -12.91 0.31
N CYS A 138 18.59 -11.83 0.74
CA CYS A 138 19.99 -11.86 1.20
C CYS A 138 20.19 -12.85 2.36
N ARG A 139 19.32 -12.79 3.39
CA ARG A 139 19.34 -13.70 4.54
C ARG A 139 19.18 -15.16 4.11
N TYR A 140 18.26 -15.44 3.19
CA TYR A 140 18.06 -16.78 2.63
C TYR A 140 19.32 -17.28 1.93
N LEU A 141 19.91 -16.50 1.01
CA LEU A 141 21.11 -16.91 0.29
C LEU A 141 22.30 -17.17 1.23
N THR A 142 22.52 -16.31 2.23
CA THR A 142 23.55 -16.53 3.25
C THR A 142 23.25 -17.78 4.09
N GLY A 143 22.01 -17.97 4.54
CA GLY A 143 21.59 -19.13 5.32
C GLY A 143 21.78 -20.46 4.58
N SER A 144 21.33 -20.52 3.32
CA SER A 144 21.48 -21.69 2.46
C SER A 144 22.94 -21.98 2.11
N SER A 145 23.76 -20.95 1.84
CA SER A 145 25.21 -21.12 1.62
C SER A 145 25.89 -21.71 2.85
N ARG A 146 25.60 -21.20 4.05
CA ARG A 146 26.10 -21.75 5.32
C ARG A 146 25.63 -23.19 5.57
N ALA A 147 24.40 -23.54 5.20
CA ALA A 147 23.88 -24.90 5.33
C ALA A 147 24.65 -25.89 4.44
N VAL A 148 24.82 -25.56 3.15
CA VAL A 148 25.60 -26.39 2.22
C VAL A 148 27.06 -26.52 2.67
N GLN A 149 27.66 -25.44 3.19
CA GLN A 149 29.02 -25.49 3.72
C GLN A 149 29.15 -26.41 4.93
N ARG A 150 28.16 -26.43 5.84
CA ARG A 150 28.12 -27.37 6.97
C ARG A 150 28.01 -28.82 6.51
N GLU A 151 27.19 -29.11 5.49
CA GLU A 151 27.10 -30.45 4.90
C GLU A 151 28.44 -30.88 4.30
N ILE A 152 29.12 -30.00 3.55
CA ILE A 152 30.45 -30.30 3.01
C ILE A 152 31.45 -30.62 4.13
N GLN A 153 31.48 -29.83 5.20
CA GLN A 153 32.37 -30.07 6.35
C GLN A 153 32.08 -31.40 7.04
N GLN A 154 30.79 -31.74 7.18
CA GLN A 154 30.39 -33.02 7.76
C GLN A 154 30.83 -34.19 6.87
N ILE A 155 30.67 -34.08 5.55
CA ILE A 155 31.13 -35.09 4.60
C ILE A 155 32.64 -35.24 4.64
N GLU A 156 33.39 -34.14 4.69
CA GLU A 156 34.85 -34.17 4.80
C GLU A 156 35.31 -34.86 6.09
N LYS A 157 34.64 -34.58 7.22
CA LYS A 157 34.91 -35.23 8.50
C LYS A 157 34.65 -36.73 8.47
N ASP A 158 33.58 -37.16 7.81
CA ASP A 158 33.21 -38.57 7.71
C ASP A 158 34.15 -39.32 6.77
N LEU A 159 34.53 -38.72 5.64
CA LEU A 159 35.55 -39.24 4.72
C LEU A 159 36.92 -39.38 5.41
N CYS A 160 37.34 -38.43 6.26
CA CYS A 160 38.57 -38.56 7.05
C CYS A 160 38.56 -39.78 7.99
N LYS A 161 37.38 -40.24 8.41
CA LYS A 161 37.20 -41.42 9.25
C LYS A 161 36.93 -42.69 8.44
N GLN A 162 36.99 -42.61 7.10
CA GLN A 162 36.53 -43.67 6.18
C GLN A 162 35.10 -44.13 6.50
N SER A 163 34.27 -43.22 6.99
CA SER A 163 32.87 -43.45 7.31
C SER A 163 32.01 -42.84 6.21
N CYS A 164 31.01 -43.58 5.76
CA CYS A 164 29.98 -43.07 4.87
C CYS A 164 28.61 -43.62 5.31
N PRO A 165 27.50 -42.95 4.95
CA PRO A 165 26.17 -43.45 5.22
C PRO A 165 25.96 -44.85 4.63
N PHE A 166 25.24 -45.71 5.35
CA PHE A 166 25.01 -47.13 5.01
C PHE A 166 24.45 -47.36 3.59
N ALA A 167 23.78 -46.37 3.01
CA ALA A 167 23.15 -46.45 1.69
C ALA A 167 24.07 -46.09 0.51
N MET A 168 25.34 -45.74 0.72
CA MET A 168 26.21 -45.18 -0.32
C MET A 168 27.63 -45.77 -0.29
N SER A 169 28.29 -45.85 -1.46
CA SER A 169 29.72 -46.17 -1.52
C SER A 169 30.59 -44.96 -1.15
N LEU A 170 31.85 -45.20 -0.82
CA LEU A 170 32.81 -44.14 -0.53
C LEU A 170 33.01 -43.21 -1.75
N GLU A 171 33.11 -43.76 -2.97
CA GLU A 171 33.23 -42.94 -4.18
C GLU A 171 31.96 -42.11 -4.45
N ALA A 172 30.78 -42.67 -4.17
CA ALA A 172 29.52 -41.93 -4.29
C ALA A 172 29.46 -40.76 -3.31
N TYR A 173 29.99 -40.93 -2.10
CA TYR A 173 30.04 -39.87 -1.09
C TYR A 173 31.07 -38.78 -1.42
N GLU A 174 32.21 -39.15 -2.00
CA GLU A 174 33.15 -38.20 -2.59
C GLU A 174 32.54 -37.40 -3.75
N GLY A 175 31.79 -38.07 -4.64
CA GLY A 175 31.06 -37.41 -5.72
C GLY A 175 30.01 -36.42 -5.21
N LEU A 176 29.29 -36.76 -4.13
CA LEU A 176 28.34 -35.87 -3.48
C LEU A 176 29.02 -34.61 -2.94
N LYS A 177 30.19 -34.74 -2.29
CA LYS A 177 31.01 -33.62 -1.83
C LYS A 177 31.34 -32.66 -2.98
N ASP A 178 31.80 -33.19 -4.11
CA ASP A 178 32.18 -32.36 -5.26
C ASP A 178 30.97 -31.65 -5.88
N LEU A 179 29.82 -32.33 -5.92
CA LEU A 179 28.55 -31.73 -6.37
C LEU A 179 28.09 -30.60 -5.45
N LEU A 180 28.19 -30.79 -4.13
CA LEU A 180 27.88 -29.75 -3.14
C LEU A 180 28.85 -28.58 -3.21
N LYS A 181 30.16 -28.82 -3.45
CA LYS A 181 31.15 -27.76 -3.69
C LYS A 181 30.78 -26.92 -4.92
N LYS A 182 30.37 -27.57 -6.00
CA LYS A 182 29.88 -26.88 -7.20
C LYS A 182 28.61 -26.08 -6.92
N ARG A 183 27.67 -26.63 -6.14
CA ARG A 183 26.45 -25.94 -5.73
C ARG A 183 26.75 -24.72 -4.85
N LEU A 184 27.73 -24.83 -3.95
CA LEU A 184 28.16 -23.71 -3.10
C LEU A 184 28.71 -22.56 -3.94
N GLN A 185 29.58 -22.83 -4.91
CA GLN A 185 30.12 -21.80 -5.82
C GLN A 185 29.03 -21.08 -6.61
N GLU A 186 28.04 -21.83 -7.12
CA GLU A 186 26.90 -21.24 -7.83
C GLU A 186 26.07 -20.34 -6.90
N MET A 187 25.82 -20.77 -5.65
CA MET A 187 25.09 -19.98 -4.66
C MET A 187 25.87 -18.72 -4.25
N GLU A 188 27.20 -18.80 -4.10
CA GLU A 188 28.05 -17.65 -3.80
C GLU A 188 28.01 -16.61 -4.92
N LYS A 189 28.05 -17.08 -6.18
CA LYS A 189 27.87 -16.21 -7.34
C LYS A 189 26.51 -15.53 -7.35
N GLN A 190 25.43 -16.28 -7.11
CA GLN A 190 24.08 -15.72 -7.01
C GLN A 190 23.95 -14.71 -5.87
N LYS A 191 24.61 -14.96 -4.74
CA LYS A 191 24.70 -14.01 -3.62
C LYS A 191 25.39 -12.72 -4.05
N GLU A 192 26.57 -12.80 -4.67
CA GLU A 192 27.31 -11.63 -5.12
C GLU A 192 26.51 -10.78 -6.14
N GLU A 193 25.88 -11.44 -7.11
CA GLU A 193 25.03 -10.79 -8.12
C GLU A 193 23.80 -10.11 -7.49
N ALA A 194 23.11 -10.79 -6.57
CA ALA A 194 21.96 -10.25 -5.85
C ALA A 194 22.35 -9.05 -4.98
N PHE A 195 23.40 -9.17 -4.16
CA PHE A 195 23.87 -8.09 -3.29
C PHE A 195 24.36 -6.88 -4.10
N SER A 196 25.06 -7.10 -5.21
CA SER A 196 25.49 -6.03 -6.12
C SER A 196 24.29 -5.28 -6.71
N THR A 197 23.30 -6.03 -7.22
CA THR A 197 22.05 -5.48 -7.76
C THR A 197 21.31 -4.66 -6.70
N TYR A 198 21.20 -5.18 -5.48
CA TYR A 198 20.47 -4.54 -4.40
C TYR A 198 21.14 -3.28 -3.88
N ARG A 199 22.46 -3.29 -3.76
CA ARG A 199 23.26 -2.10 -3.44
C ARG A 199 23.04 -0.99 -4.47
N ASN A 200 22.99 -1.33 -5.76
CA ASN A 200 22.75 -0.38 -6.84
C ASN A 200 21.33 0.23 -6.78
N VAL A 201 20.32 -0.56 -6.42
CA VAL A 201 18.93 -0.09 -6.33
C VAL A 201 18.68 0.76 -5.07
N LEU A 202 19.27 0.39 -3.93
CA LEU A 202 19.04 1.06 -2.65
C LEU A 202 19.85 2.36 -2.50
N LYS A 203 20.93 2.55 -3.26
CA LYS A 203 21.85 3.70 -3.17
C LYS A 203 22.42 3.95 -1.75
N ASP A 204 22.26 3.00 -0.85
CA ASP A 204 22.78 3.00 0.51
C ASP A 204 23.52 1.66 0.75
N PRO A 205 24.84 1.68 0.95
CA PRO A 205 25.65 0.47 1.18
C PRO A 205 25.40 -0.20 2.54
N THR A 206 24.74 0.48 3.48
CA THR A 206 24.54 0.03 4.87
C THR A 206 23.24 -0.77 5.04
N ALA A 207 22.29 -0.61 4.13
CA ALA A 207 20.94 -1.16 4.24
C ALA A 207 20.84 -2.70 4.17
N LEU A 208 21.94 -3.40 3.85
CA LEU A 208 21.99 -4.86 3.71
C LEU A 208 23.01 -5.51 4.66
N GLN A 209 23.54 -4.78 5.65
CA GLN A 209 24.40 -5.39 6.65
C GLN A 209 23.62 -6.46 7.42
N GLU A 210 24.23 -7.64 7.53
CA GLU A 210 23.80 -8.68 8.45
C GLU A 210 23.97 -8.10 9.85
N GLU A 211 22.86 -7.66 10.47
CA GLU A 211 22.81 -7.59 11.92
C GLU A 211 22.88 -9.04 12.38
N ASP A 212 24.04 -9.42 12.92
CA ASP A 212 24.27 -10.67 13.64
C ASP A 212 23.35 -10.71 14.87
N ASN A 213 22.04 -10.87 14.66
CA ASN A 213 21.11 -11.18 15.72
C ASN A 213 21.02 -12.70 15.82
N GLU A 214 22.01 -13.30 16.49
CA GLU A 214 21.86 -14.61 17.10
C GLU A 214 20.82 -14.50 18.21
N GLY A 215 19.55 -14.77 17.87
CA GLY A 215 18.48 -14.92 18.84
C GLY A 215 17.30 -14.01 18.55
N GLU A 216 16.38 -14.51 17.74
CA GLU A 216 14.94 -14.40 17.96
C GLU A 216 14.25 -15.21 16.85
N GLU A 217 13.99 -16.47 17.18
CA GLU A 217 13.16 -17.37 16.40
C GLU A 217 11.71 -16.86 16.55
N GLU A 218 11.28 -15.93 15.69
CA GLU A 218 9.87 -15.56 15.60
C GLU A 218 9.10 -16.77 15.03
N VAL A 219 8.52 -17.53 15.94
CA VAL A 219 7.48 -18.53 15.68
C VAL A 219 6.27 -17.81 15.10
N TRP A 220 6.11 -17.86 13.78
CA TRP A 220 4.85 -17.51 13.16
C TRP A 220 3.97 -18.75 13.17
N ASP A 221 3.00 -18.77 14.09
CA ASP A 221 1.93 -19.76 14.18
C ASP A 221 1.21 -19.89 12.83
N ALA A 222 1.56 -20.93 12.08
CA ALA A 222 0.82 -21.38 10.92
C ALA A 222 -0.25 -22.37 11.39
N GLU A 223 -1.34 -21.86 11.97
CA GLU A 223 -2.58 -22.64 12.14
C GLU A 223 -3.68 -22.02 11.27
N ILE A 224 -3.67 -22.38 9.98
CA ILE A 224 -4.90 -22.49 9.20
C ILE A 224 -4.86 -23.88 8.54
N CYS A 225 -5.21 -24.90 9.35
CA CYS A 225 -5.66 -26.18 8.84
C CYS A 225 -7.10 -26.00 8.33
N LEU A 226 -7.25 -25.71 7.03
CA LEU A 226 -8.49 -26.06 6.33
C LEU A 226 -8.23 -27.35 5.57
N THR A 227 -8.44 -28.47 6.28
CA THR A 227 -8.62 -29.76 5.65
C THR A 227 -9.90 -29.70 4.83
N LEU A 228 -9.73 -29.64 3.50
CA LEU A 228 -10.68 -30.19 2.55
C LEU A 228 -10.87 -31.67 2.89
N ASP A 229 -12.07 -32.05 3.27
CA ASP A 229 -12.55 -33.41 3.07
C ASP A 229 -13.92 -33.32 2.40
N ASP A 230 -13.88 -33.45 1.06
CA ASP A 230 -15.01 -33.84 0.24
C ASP A 230 -15.08 -35.37 0.30
N THR A 231 -16.09 -35.90 0.99
CA THR A 231 -16.77 -37.21 0.83
C THR A 231 -17.82 -37.22 1.95
N ASP A 232 -19.10 -37.49 1.76
CA ASP A 232 -19.66 -38.69 1.16
C ASP A 232 -21.17 -38.51 0.87
N SER A 233 -21.57 -39.03 -0.29
CA SER A 233 -22.80 -39.70 -0.69
C SER A 233 -24.20 -39.30 -0.16
N SER A 234 -25.12 -39.20 -1.14
CA SER A 234 -26.56 -39.49 -0.99
C SER A 234 -26.83 -40.76 -0.17
N ASP A 235 -27.93 -40.75 0.59
CA ASP A 235 -29.00 -41.75 0.40
C ASP A 235 -30.34 -41.26 0.97
N ASP A 236 -31.39 -41.61 0.23
CA ASP A 236 -32.81 -41.49 0.55
C ASP A 236 -33.17 -42.24 1.85
N GLU A 237 -34.16 -41.75 2.62
CA GLU A 237 -35.34 -42.57 2.97
C GLU A 237 -36.45 -41.76 3.66
N LYS A 238 -37.69 -42.13 3.30
CA LYS A 238 -38.97 -41.67 3.86
C LYS A 238 -39.28 -42.37 5.19
N GLN A 239 -40.02 -41.68 6.06
CA GLN A 239 -41.13 -42.12 6.96
C GLN A 239 -41.19 -41.13 8.14
N ASP A 240 -42.31 -40.58 8.61
CA ASP A 240 -43.75 -40.87 8.48
C ASP A 240 -44.56 -39.57 8.26
#